data_AF-A0A813FEW1-F1
#
_entry.id   AF-A0A813FEW1-F1
#
_cell.length_a   1.000
_cell.length_b   1.000
_cell.length_c   1.000
_cell.angle_alpha   90.00
_cell.angle_beta   90.00
_cell.angle_gamma   90.00
#
_symmetry.space_group_name_H-M   'P 1'
#
loop_
_entity.id
_entity.type
_entity.pdbx_description
1 polymer ?
#
loop_
_entity_poly.entity_id
_entity_poly.type
_entity_poly.pdbx_seq_one_letter_code
_entity_poly.pdbx_strand_id
1 'polypeptide(L)'
;MVVPRDPFYRQPIAILSHHPDPFWGQPSSSVDWCEANYARSRYVAEFFNTLSSVPMVVVSLWGMWLCYKYKRELRFYFCWAGIGLVGVGSVMFHGMLHPAGQATDELAMICASLAFLYLVLEVGHKEVRRKWLPFVEAAYAAAFTVAYFSSPVFFPFFI
;
A
#
# COMPACT_ATOMS: atom_id res chain seq x y z
N MET A 1 -27.60 -6.24 19.25
CA MET A 1 -26.58 -5.18 19.40
C MET A 1 -27.00 -4.05 18.45
N VAL A 2 -27.35 -2.88 18.97
CA VAL A 2 -27.84 -1.74 18.16
C VAL A 2 -26.63 -0.89 17.79
N VAL A 3 -26.35 -0.78 16.49
CA VAL A 3 -25.25 0.05 15.96
C VAL A 3 -25.68 1.52 16.05
N PRO A 4 -24.94 2.41 16.75
CA PRO A 4 -25.23 3.83 16.77
C PRO A 4 -25.08 4.44 15.37
N ARG A 5 -26.01 5.33 14.98
CA ARG A 5 -25.94 6.08 13.72
C ARG A 5 -25.44 7.49 14.00
N ASP A 6 -24.38 7.92 13.32
CA ASP A 6 -23.94 9.32 13.31
C ASP A 6 -24.92 10.16 12.45
N PRO A 7 -25.39 11.32 12.92
CA PRO A 7 -26.24 12.23 12.14
C PRO A 7 -25.60 12.84 10.89
N PHE A 8 -24.27 12.78 10.71
CA PHE A 8 -23.56 13.38 9.58
C PHE A 8 -23.00 12.37 8.55
N TYR A 9 -22.99 11.07 8.86
CA TYR A 9 -22.51 10.01 7.97
C TYR A 9 -23.62 8.94 7.78
N ARG A 10 -24.24 8.90 6.60
CA ARG A 10 -25.32 7.95 6.25
C ARG A 10 -24.83 6.53 5.93
N GLN A 11 -23.76 6.09 6.56
CA GLN A 11 -23.44 4.68 6.71
C GLN A 11 -22.98 4.53 8.16
N PRO A 12 -23.34 3.45 8.88
CA PRO A 12 -22.49 3.09 10.01
C PRO A 12 -21.05 3.04 9.47
N ILE A 13 -20.05 3.36 10.28
CA ILE A 13 -18.69 2.84 10.05
C ILE A 13 -18.90 1.33 9.81
N ALA A 14 -18.89 0.87 8.55
CA ALA A 14 -19.59 -0.33 8.18
C ALA A 14 -18.70 -1.55 8.39
N ILE A 15 -18.41 -1.88 9.64
CA ILE A 15 -17.67 -3.12 9.93
C ILE A 15 -18.49 -4.02 10.84
N LEU A 16 -19.56 -4.56 10.26
CA LEU A 16 -19.96 -5.93 10.56
C LEU A 16 -19.54 -6.74 9.34
N SER A 17 -18.60 -7.66 9.52
CA SER A 17 -18.33 -8.67 8.52
C SER A 17 -19.64 -9.33 8.08
N HIS A 18 -19.87 -9.49 6.76
CA HIS A 18 -21.01 -10.26 6.27
C HIS A 18 -20.92 -11.75 6.62
N HIS A 19 -19.72 -12.20 7.00
CA HIS A 19 -19.48 -13.52 7.53
C HIS A 19 -19.57 -13.51 9.08
N PRO A 20 -20.24 -14.49 9.72
CA PRO A 20 -20.35 -14.53 11.19
C PRO A 20 -19.02 -14.79 11.90
N ASP A 21 -18.06 -15.36 11.20
CA ASP A 21 -16.74 -15.73 11.72
C ASP A 21 -15.65 -15.37 10.68
N PRO A 22 -15.25 -14.09 10.56
CA PRO A 22 -14.20 -13.65 9.63
C PRO A 22 -12.83 -14.16 10.09
N PHE A 23 -12.02 -14.65 9.15
CA PHE A 23 -10.73 -15.28 9.47
C PHE A 23 -9.73 -14.34 10.15
N TRP A 24 -9.66 -13.08 9.72
CA TRP A 24 -8.79 -12.08 10.33
C TRP A 24 -9.46 -11.33 11.48
N GLY A 25 -10.65 -11.75 11.93
CA GLY A 25 -11.44 -11.01 12.90
C GLY A 25 -12.24 -9.85 12.26
N GLN A 26 -12.88 -9.04 13.10
CA GLN A 26 -13.59 -7.85 12.60
C GLN A 26 -12.57 -6.85 12.04
N PRO A 27 -12.84 -6.26 10.87
CA PRO A 27 -12.01 -5.18 10.36
C PRO A 27 -11.78 -4.06 11.37
N SER A 28 -10.58 -3.51 11.35
CA SER A 28 -10.13 -2.53 12.34
C SER A 28 -9.16 -1.49 11.78
N SER A 29 -8.92 -1.50 10.48
CA SER A 29 -8.28 -0.38 9.79
C SER A 29 -9.08 0.91 9.99
N SER A 30 -8.38 2.03 9.88
CA SER A 30 -9.04 3.35 9.95
C SER A 30 -9.97 3.64 8.77
N VAL A 31 -9.83 2.85 7.71
CA VAL A 31 -10.45 3.04 6.41
C VAL A 31 -11.05 1.72 5.97
N ASP A 32 -12.24 1.84 5.39
CA ASP A 32 -13.06 0.77 4.84
C ASP A 32 -13.64 1.29 3.52
N TRP A 33 -13.47 0.54 2.42
CA TRP A 33 -13.90 1.01 1.10
C TRP A 33 -15.34 0.60 0.83
N CYS A 34 -15.81 0.84 -0.40
CA CYS A 34 -17.20 0.57 -0.76
C CYS A 34 -17.53 -0.91 -0.98
N GLU A 35 -16.53 -1.81 -1.00
CA GLU A 35 -16.76 -3.23 -1.20
C GLU A 35 -17.28 -3.89 0.09
N ALA A 36 -18.25 -4.80 -0.02
CA ALA A 36 -18.83 -5.46 1.15
C ALA A 36 -17.85 -6.45 1.81
N ASN A 37 -17.54 -6.20 3.08
CA ASN A 37 -16.59 -6.97 3.88
C ASN A 37 -16.99 -8.44 4.08
N TYR A 38 -16.08 -9.35 3.72
CA TYR A 38 -16.22 -10.82 3.78
C TYR A 38 -17.43 -11.37 3.01
N ALA A 39 -17.93 -10.66 2.00
CA ALA A 39 -19.12 -11.06 1.25
C ALA A 39 -18.89 -12.25 0.31
N ARG A 40 -17.64 -12.47 -0.16
CA ARG A 40 -17.28 -13.56 -1.10
C ARG A 40 -16.53 -14.71 -0.45
N SER A 41 -15.80 -14.44 0.63
CA SER A 41 -14.97 -15.41 1.34
C SER A 41 -14.78 -14.96 2.78
N ARG A 42 -14.69 -15.91 3.72
CA ARG A 42 -14.30 -15.60 5.11
C ARG A 42 -12.82 -15.25 5.27
N TYR A 43 -11.99 -15.50 4.25
CA TYR A 43 -10.53 -15.32 4.30
C TYR A 43 -10.04 -13.98 3.75
N VAL A 44 -10.87 -13.30 2.94
CA VAL A 44 -10.52 -12.06 2.24
C VAL A 44 -11.63 -11.06 2.52
N ALA A 45 -11.28 -9.93 3.14
CA ALA A 45 -12.24 -8.91 3.54
C ALA A 45 -12.89 -8.26 2.30
N GLU A 46 -12.10 -7.67 1.40
CA GLU A 46 -12.59 -7.07 0.15
C GLU A 46 -12.04 -7.87 -1.04
N PHE A 47 -12.84 -8.77 -1.58
CA PHE A 47 -12.38 -9.78 -2.53
C PHE A 47 -11.92 -9.18 -3.87
N PHE A 48 -12.72 -8.30 -4.45
CA PHE A 48 -12.41 -7.70 -5.74
C PHE A 48 -11.29 -6.68 -5.63
N ASN A 49 -11.25 -5.88 -4.57
CA ASN A 49 -10.14 -4.96 -4.30
C ASN A 49 -8.84 -5.76 -4.16
N THR A 50 -8.82 -6.82 -3.34
CA THR A 50 -7.64 -7.70 -3.19
C THR A 50 -7.21 -8.32 -4.51
N LEU A 51 -8.15 -8.88 -5.28
CA LEU A 51 -7.85 -9.53 -6.57
C LEU A 51 -7.31 -8.53 -7.59
N SER A 52 -7.83 -7.30 -7.60
CA SER A 52 -7.40 -6.24 -8.52
C SER A 52 -5.97 -5.75 -8.28
N SER A 53 -5.42 -5.98 -7.07
CA SER A 53 -4.04 -5.62 -6.71
C SER A 53 -3.00 -6.68 -7.11
N VAL A 54 -3.41 -7.94 -7.29
CA VAL A 54 -2.50 -9.05 -7.70
C VAL A 54 -1.76 -8.76 -9.02
N PRO A 55 -2.40 -8.22 -10.09
CA PRO A 55 -1.70 -7.83 -11.31
C PRO A 55 -0.50 -6.91 -11.10
N MET A 56 -0.51 -6.02 -10.09
CA MET A 56 0.64 -5.15 -9.80
C MET A 56 1.88 -5.95 -9.41
N VAL A 57 1.70 -7.01 -8.61
CA VAL A 57 2.78 -7.93 -8.22
C VAL A 57 3.30 -8.69 -9.43
N VAL A 58 2.41 -9.19 -10.29
CA VAL A 58 2.78 -9.92 -11.50
C VAL A 58 3.56 -9.04 -12.48
N VAL A 59 3.08 -7.82 -12.74
CA VAL A 59 3.73 -6.86 -13.62
C VAL A 59 5.07 -6.40 -13.04
N SER A 60 5.18 -6.25 -11.72
CA SER A 60 6.43 -5.95 -11.05
C SER A 60 7.50 -7.03 -11.29
N LEU A 61 7.16 -8.31 -11.09
CA LEU A 61 8.07 -9.44 -11.35
C LEU A 61 8.49 -9.50 -12.82
N TRP A 62 7.53 -9.29 -13.74
CA TRP A 62 7.83 -9.21 -15.17
C TRP A 62 8.80 -8.05 -15.48
N GLY A 63 8.56 -6.88 -14.90
CA GLY A 63 9.42 -5.70 -15.04
C GLY A 63 10.84 -5.91 -14.50
N MET A 64 10.98 -6.59 -13.36
CA MET A 64 12.29 -7.00 -12.82
C MET A 64 13.01 -7.96 -13.77
N TRP A 65 12.29 -8.94 -14.34
CA TRP A 65 12.85 -9.85 -15.32
C TRP A 65 13.32 -9.11 -16.59
N LEU A 66 12.56 -8.13 -17.07
CA LEU A 66 12.99 -7.26 -18.17
C LEU A 66 14.25 -6.46 -17.80
N CYS A 67 14.35 -5.94 -16.58
CA CYS A 67 15.56 -5.24 -16.13
C CYS A 67 16.78 -6.16 -16.16
N TYR A 68 16.64 -7.41 -15.72
CA TYR A 68 17.68 -8.43 -15.82
C TYR A 68 18.05 -8.76 -17.26
N LYS A 69 17.05 -9.10 -18.08
CA LYS A 69 17.25 -9.44 -19.49
C LYS A 69 17.96 -8.35 -20.28
N TYR A 70 17.61 -7.09 -20.03
CA TYR A 70 18.15 -5.94 -20.75
C TYR A 70 19.24 -5.19 -20.00
N LYS A 71 19.83 -5.78 -18.95
CA LYS A 71 20.95 -5.24 -18.16
C LYS A 71 20.73 -3.78 -17.73
N ARG A 72 19.56 -3.49 -17.19
CA ARG A 72 19.20 -2.15 -16.71
C ARG A 72 19.89 -1.84 -15.40
N GLU A 73 20.04 -0.56 -15.10
CA GLU A 73 20.66 -0.10 -13.86
C GLU A 73 19.77 -0.39 -12.64
N LEU A 74 20.38 -0.46 -11.46
CA LEU A 74 19.72 -0.81 -10.20
C LEU A 74 18.50 0.08 -9.87
N ARG A 75 18.52 1.35 -10.27
CA ARG A 75 17.39 2.29 -10.09
C ARG A 75 16.08 1.81 -10.73
N PHE A 76 16.15 1.12 -11.86
CA PHE A 76 14.97 0.54 -12.50
C PHE A 76 14.42 -0.65 -11.70
N TYR A 77 15.30 -1.46 -11.10
CA TYR A 77 14.88 -2.53 -10.20
C TYR A 77 14.16 -1.99 -8.98
N PHE A 78 14.64 -0.89 -8.37
CA PHE A 78 13.96 -0.26 -7.24
C PHE A 78 12.56 0.25 -7.60
N CYS A 79 12.37 0.79 -8.81
CA CYS A 79 11.03 1.21 -9.25
C CYS A 79 10.07 0.02 -9.40
N TRP A 80 10.52 -1.06 -10.05
CA TRP A 80 9.71 -2.27 -10.15
C TRP A 80 9.45 -2.91 -8.79
N ALA A 81 10.44 -2.95 -7.90
CA ALA A 81 10.29 -3.40 -6.52
C ALA A 81 9.26 -2.56 -5.76
N GLY A 82 9.29 -1.23 -5.94
CA GLY A 82 8.29 -0.32 -5.40
C GLY A 82 6.87 -0.68 -5.85
N ILE A 83 6.63 -0.87 -7.15
CA ILE A 83 5.31 -1.32 -7.66
C ILE A 83 4.89 -2.66 -7.03
N GLY A 84 5.83 -3.59 -6.90
CA GLY A 84 5.56 -4.91 -6.32
C GLY A 84 5.18 -4.82 -4.84
N LEU A 85 5.89 -3.99 -4.08
CA LEU A 85 5.60 -3.72 -2.67
C LEU A 85 4.24 -3.06 -2.50
N VAL A 86 3.85 -2.11 -3.37
CA VAL A 86 2.50 -1.53 -3.34
C VAL A 86 1.45 -2.61 -3.64
N GLY A 87 1.68 -3.46 -4.64
CA GLY A 87 0.75 -4.57 -4.94
C GLY A 87 0.60 -5.54 -3.76
N VAL A 88 1.69 -5.92 -3.11
CA VAL A 88 1.67 -6.80 -1.92
C VAL A 88 0.98 -6.11 -0.75
N GLY A 89 1.31 -4.84 -0.48
CA GLY A 89 0.69 -4.03 0.57
C GLY A 89 -0.81 -3.90 0.37
N SER A 90 -1.26 -3.60 -0.85
CA SER A 90 -2.67 -3.50 -1.20
C SER A 90 -3.41 -4.84 -1.08
N VAL A 91 -2.80 -5.96 -1.50
CA VAL A 91 -3.35 -7.32 -1.25
C VAL A 91 -3.49 -7.59 0.25
N MET A 92 -2.49 -7.21 1.05
CA MET A 92 -2.53 -7.36 2.50
C MET A 92 -3.60 -6.48 3.14
N PHE A 93 -3.70 -5.21 2.73
CA PHE A 93 -4.67 -4.27 3.26
C PHE A 93 -6.10 -4.69 2.94
N HIS A 94 -6.45 -4.89 1.67
CA HIS A 94 -7.81 -5.29 1.29
C HIS A 94 -8.15 -6.73 1.71
N GLY A 95 -7.14 -7.59 1.86
CA GLY A 95 -7.35 -8.96 2.31
C GLY A 95 -7.69 -9.06 3.79
N MET A 96 -7.07 -8.22 4.63
CA MET A 96 -7.21 -8.27 6.08
C MET A 96 -8.10 -7.17 6.65
N LEU A 97 -8.05 -5.97 6.07
CA LEU A 97 -8.69 -4.74 6.51
C LEU A 97 -8.31 -4.41 7.98
N HIS A 98 -6.99 -4.46 8.22
CA HIS A 98 -6.33 -4.27 9.52
C HIS A 98 -5.25 -3.20 9.46
N PRO A 99 -4.90 -2.56 10.60
CA PRO A 99 -3.88 -1.51 10.66
C PRO A 99 -2.52 -1.92 10.09
N ALA A 100 -2.10 -3.17 10.31
CA ALA A 100 -0.83 -3.68 9.78
C ALA A 100 -0.84 -3.78 8.25
N GLY A 101 -1.96 -4.21 7.66
CA GLY A 101 -2.15 -4.24 6.21
C GLY A 101 -2.15 -2.82 5.63
N GLN A 102 -2.92 -1.92 6.24
CA GLN A 102 -2.99 -0.51 5.85
C GLN A 102 -1.61 0.16 5.87
N ALA A 103 -0.83 -0.03 6.94
CA ALA A 103 0.51 0.51 7.04
C ALA A 103 1.43 -0.02 5.92
N THR A 104 1.31 -1.31 5.58
CA THR A 104 2.10 -1.91 4.51
C THR A 104 1.77 -1.30 3.15
N ASP A 105 0.49 -1.03 2.87
CA ASP A 105 0.04 -0.40 1.64
C ASP A 105 0.53 1.05 1.52
N GLU A 106 0.25 1.87 2.54
CA GLU A 106 0.57 3.30 2.52
C GLU A 106 2.07 3.58 2.54
N LEU A 107 2.85 2.86 3.35
CA LEU A 107 4.31 3.03 3.38
C LEU A 107 4.98 2.51 2.11
N ALA A 108 4.42 1.47 1.48
CA ALA A 108 4.92 0.99 0.19
C ALA A 108 4.71 2.04 -0.91
N MET A 109 3.59 2.77 -0.92
CA MET A 109 3.36 3.86 -1.87
C MET A 109 4.40 4.97 -1.73
N ILE A 110 4.73 5.38 -0.50
CA ILE A 110 5.81 6.37 -0.26
C ILE A 110 7.15 5.87 -0.79
N CYS A 111 7.54 4.63 -0.45
CA CYS A 111 8.79 4.04 -0.91
C CYS A 111 8.86 3.98 -2.45
N ALA A 112 7.76 3.58 -3.10
CA ALA A 112 7.67 3.53 -4.55
C ALA A 112 7.79 4.94 -5.18
N SER A 113 7.05 5.93 -4.65
CA SER A 113 7.11 7.31 -5.13
C SER A 113 8.51 7.90 -5.03
N LEU A 114 9.25 7.63 -3.95
CA LEU A 114 10.64 8.07 -3.80
C LEU A 114 11.57 7.39 -4.81
N ALA A 115 11.40 6.09 -5.06
CA ALA A 115 12.19 5.40 -6.08
C ALA A 115 11.94 5.99 -7.50
N PHE A 116 10.68 6.33 -7.82
CA PHE A 116 10.35 7.01 -9.07
C PHE A 116 10.90 8.43 -9.14
N LEU A 117 10.81 9.19 -8.04
CA LEU A 117 11.39 10.53 -7.94
C LEU A 117 12.91 10.49 -8.20
N TYR A 118 13.61 9.57 -7.55
CA TYR A 118 15.04 9.32 -7.78
C TYR A 118 15.31 9.04 -9.26
N LEU A 119 14.53 8.15 -9.88
CA LEU A 119 14.70 7.80 -11.28
C LEU A 119 14.54 9.03 -12.19
N VAL A 120 13.49 9.83 -11.99
CA VAL A 120 13.21 11.03 -12.80
C VAL A 120 14.28 12.12 -12.60
N LEU A 121 14.78 12.30 -11.37
CA LEU A 121 15.80 13.33 -11.10
C LEU A 121 17.19 12.94 -11.64
N GLU A 122 17.48 11.65 -11.76
CA GLU A 122 18.78 11.14 -12.19
C GLU A 122 18.79 10.64 -13.64
N VAL A 123 17.63 10.56 -14.31
CA VAL A 123 17.58 10.19 -15.73
C VAL A 123 18.24 11.28 -16.57
N GLY A 124 19.20 10.92 -17.41
CA GLY A 124 19.93 11.86 -18.27
C GLY A 124 21.20 12.48 -17.66
N HIS A 125 21.36 12.50 -16.34
CA HIS A 125 22.57 13.01 -15.68
C HIS A 125 23.62 11.89 -15.48
N LYS A 126 24.28 11.46 -16.56
CA LYS A 126 25.31 10.39 -16.48
C LYS A 126 26.61 10.83 -15.80
N GLU A 127 27.00 12.10 -15.93
CA GLU A 127 28.30 12.61 -15.47
C GLU A 127 28.28 13.16 -14.03
N VAL A 128 27.12 13.58 -13.51
CA VAL A 128 27.00 14.22 -12.18
C VAL A 128 25.85 13.59 -11.40
N ARG A 129 26.07 12.37 -10.91
CA ARG A 129 25.11 11.67 -10.04
C ARG A 129 25.05 12.32 -8.67
N ARG A 130 23.86 12.69 -8.18
CA ARG A 130 23.71 13.32 -6.85
C ARG A 130 23.82 12.27 -5.77
N LYS A 131 25.03 12.04 -5.25
CA LYS A 131 25.28 11.03 -4.20
C LYS A 131 24.52 11.28 -2.89
N TRP A 132 24.11 12.52 -2.63
CA TRP A 132 23.35 12.90 -1.42
C TRP A 132 21.86 12.57 -1.51
N LEU A 133 21.28 12.50 -2.70
CA LEU A 133 19.84 12.39 -2.92
C LEU A 133 19.23 11.12 -2.27
N PRO A 134 19.83 9.90 -2.41
CA PRO A 134 19.30 8.70 -1.78
C PRO A 134 19.23 8.80 -0.24
N PHE A 135 20.17 9.54 0.38
CA PHE A 135 20.17 9.71 1.83
C PHE A 135 19.04 10.66 2.28
N VAL A 136 18.75 11.69 1.49
CA VAL A 136 17.62 12.59 1.76
C VAL A 136 16.30 11.87 1.58
N GLU A 137 16.14 11.07 0.52
CA GLU A 137 14.94 10.25 0.29
C GLU A 137 14.75 9.21 1.40
N ALA A 138 15.83 8.55 1.83
CA ALA A 138 15.78 7.60 2.95
C ALA A 138 15.41 8.29 4.27
N ALA A 139 15.96 9.48 4.55
CA ALA A 139 15.60 10.26 5.72
C ALA A 139 14.13 10.68 5.69
N TYR A 140 13.61 11.07 4.53
CA TYR A 140 12.19 11.39 4.35
C TYR A 140 11.30 10.17 4.59
N ALA A 141 11.63 9.00 4.01
CA ALA A 141 10.90 7.76 4.25
C ALA A 141 10.87 7.37 5.73
N ALA A 142 12.02 7.49 6.42
CA ALA A 142 12.12 7.22 7.85
C ALA A 142 11.29 8.20 8.69
N ALA A 143 11.38 9.50 8.40
CA ALA A 143 10.59 10.51 9.08
C ALA A 143 9.08 10.29 8.89
N PHE A 144 8.65 9.97 7.66
CA PHE A 144 7.27 9.63 7.37
C PHE A 144 6.81 8.38 8.13
N THR A 145 7.63 7.33 8.13
CA THR A 145 7.31 6.08 8.86
C THR A 145 7.18 6.34 10.36
N VAL A 146 8.09 7.12 10.96
CA VAL A 146 7.99 7.49 12.38
C VAL A 146 6.73 8.31 12.64
N ALA A 147 6.43 9.31 11.81
CA ALA A 147 5.22 10.11 11.95
C ALA A 147 3.94 9.27 11.83
N TYR A 148 3.91 8.33 10.87
CA TYR A 148 2.80 7.41 10.64
C TYR A 148 2.46 6.59 11.89
N PHE A 149 3.48 5.98 12.52
CA PHE A 149 3.28 5.17 13.73
C PHE A 149 3.18 5.97 15.03
N SER A 150 3.58 7.25 15.02
CA SER A 150 3.46 8.14 16.19
C SER A 150 2.09 8.82 16.28
N SER A 151 1.34 8.83 15.18
CA SER A 151 0.02 9.46 15.17
C SER A 151 -1.04 8.55 15.81
N PRO A 152 -1.87 9.06 16.73
CA PRO A 152 -2.99 8.31 17.30
C PRO A 152 -4.13 8.09 16.30
N VAL A 153 -4.18 8.90 15.24
CA VAL A 153 -5.08 8.76 14.11
C VAL A 153 -4.22 8.22 12.98
N PHE A 154 -4.44 6.98 12.51
CA PHE A 154 -3.81 6.51 11.27
C PHE A 154 -4.19 7.51 10.18
N PHE A 155 -3.26 8.41 9.84
CA PHE A 155 -3.54 9.49 8.91
C PHE A 155 -3.70 8.87 7.53
N PRO A 156 -4.89 8.93 6.91
CA PRO A 156 -5.04 8.46 5.54
C PRO A 156 -4.35 9.47 4.62
N PHE A 157 -3.14 9.16 4.16
CA PHE A 157 -2.40 10.05 3.26
C PHE A 157 -2.78 9.88 1.78
N PHE A 158 -3.33 8.72 1.42
CA PHE A 158 -3.62 8.33 0.03
C PHE A 158 -5.11 8.04 -0.25
N ILE A 159 -6.01 8.70 0.47
CA ILE A 159 -7.48 8.55 0.32
C ILE A 159 -8.10 9.82 -0.24
#